data_AF-A0A815U6B5-F1
#
_entry.id   AF-A0A815U6B5-F1
#
_cell.length_a   1.000
_cell.length_b   1.000
_cell.length_c   1.000
_cell.angle_alpha   90.00
_cell.angle_beta   90.00
_cell.angle_gamma   90.00
#
_symmetry.space_group_name_H-M   'P 1'
#
loop_
_entity.id
_entity.type
_entity.pdbx_description
1 polymer ?
#
loop_
_entity_poly.entity_id
_entity_poly.type
_entity_poly.pdbx_seq_one_letter_code
_entity_poly.pdbx_strand_id
1 'polypeptide(L)'
;RISGSLFGLLLCDSLGTAVECQTAGSFDPVKSLRGGGKFQLKPGQFTDDGSMALCLSIALLDNENNIHSSIKQMNLYRRWYENGYLSSNGECFDIGITVRIA
;
A
#
# COMPACT_ATOMS: atom_id res chain seq x y z
N ARG A 1 -4.63 -13.25 14.90
CA ARG A 1 -5.68 -12.32 14.38
C ARG A 1 -5.04 -11.06 13.80
N ILE A 2 -4.34 -10.25 14.60
CA ILE A 2 -3.71 -8.98 14.16
C ILE A 2 -2.75 -9.15 12.95
N SER A 3 -1.81 -10.11 13.01
CA SER A 3 -0.90 -10.34 11.88
C SER A 3 -1.64 -10.72 10.59
N GLY A 4 -2.72 -11.49 10.70
CA GLY A 4 -3.56 -11.85 9.55
C GLY A 4 -4.26 -10.66 8.92
N SER A 5 -4.60 -9.62 9.71
CA SER A 5 -5.17 -8.38 9.17
C SER A 5 -4.16 -7.61 8.32
N LEU A 6 -2.92 -7.45 8.79
CA LEU A 6 -1.89 -6.75 8.03
C LEU A 6 -1.44 -7.55 6.79
N PHE A 7 -1.16 -8.85 6.95
CA PHE A 7 -0.83 -9.70 5.80
C PHE A 7 -1.98 -9.81 4.80
N GLY A 8 -3.21 -9.89 5.29
CA GLY A 8 -4.41 -9.92 4.44
C GLY A 8 -4.55 -8.64 3.62
N LEU A 9 -4.29 -7.47 4.21
CA LEU A 9 -4.28 -6.20 3.49
C LEU A 9 -3.25 -6.22 2.36
N LEU A 10 -1.97 -6.53 2.66
CA LEU A 10 -0.91 -6.55 1.65
C LEU A 10 -1.17 -7.58 0.54
N LEU A 11 -1.73 -8.74 0.90
CA LEU A 11 -2.08 -9.80 -0.04
C LEU A 11 -3.23 -9.38 -0.96
N CYS A 12 -4.30 -8.81 -0.41
CA CYS A 12 -5.47 -8.40 -1.19
C CYS A 12 -5.17 -7.21 -2.09
N ASP A 13 -4.36 -6.25 -1.63
CA ASP A 13 -3.82 -5.17 -2.45
C ASP A 13 -3.04 -5.73 -3.66
N SER A 14 -2.05 -6.60 -3.39
CA SER A 14 -1.24 -7.25 -4.45
C SER A 14 -2.06 -8.10 -5.43
N LEU A 15 -3.19 -8.68 -5.01
CA LEU A 15 -4.11 -9.41 -5.89
C LEU A 15 -4.98 -8.45 -6.71
N GLY A 16 -5.51 -7.41 -6.08
CA GLY A 16 -6.47 -6.47 -6.67
C GLY A 16 -5.84 -5.59 -7.75
N THR A 17 -4.60 -5.13 -7.53
CA THR A 17 -3.88 -4.26 -8.47
C THR A 17 -3.72 -4.87 -9.87
N ALA A 18 -3.69 -6.20 -9.98
CA ALA A 18 -3.60 -6.91 -11.26
C ALA A 18 -4.78 -6.62 -12.22
N VAL A 19 -5.91 -6.14 -11.70
CA VAL A 19 -7.14 -5.84 -12.44
C VAL A 19 -7.69 -4.44 -12.14
N GLU A 20 -6.85 -3.57 -11.58
CA GLU A 20 -7.21 -2.19 -11.28
C GLU A 20 -7.70 -1.46 -12.54
N CYS A 21 -8.75 -0.63 -12.38
CA CYS A 21 -9.41 0.10 -13.47
C CYS A 21 -10.05 -0.77 -14.58
N GLN A 22 -10.21 -2.08 -14.38
CA GLN A 22 -10.92 -2.94 -15.32
C GLN A 22 -12.41 -3.06 -14.96
N THR A 23 -13.25 -3.21 -15.97
CA THR A 23 -14.68 -3.44 -15.77
C THR A 23 -14.92 -4.81 -15.14
N ALA A 24 -15.79 -4.90 -14.14
CA ALA A 24 -16.13 -6.17 -13.52
C ALA A 24 -16.64 -7.18 -14.58
N GLY A 25 -16.06 -8.39 -14.59
CA GLY A 25 -16.39 -9.43 -15.57
C GLY A 25 -15.67 -9.31 -16.91
N SER A 26 -14.84 -8.28 -17.14
CA SER A 26 -14.05 -8.14 -18.37
C SER A 26 -12.67 -8.81 -18.30
N PHE A 27 -12.37 -9.55 -17.23
CA PHE A 27 -11.07 -10.16 -16.98
C PHE A 27 -11.20 -11.55 -16.39
N ASP A 28 -10.19 -12.39 -16.65
CA ASP A 28 -10.13 -13.72 -16.07
C ASP A 28 -10.06 -13.64 -14.53
N PRO A 29 -10.78 -14.51 -13.80
CA PRO A 29 -10.76 -14.52 -12.35
C PRO A 29 -9.33 -14.53 -11.79
N VAL A 30 -9.05 -13.62 -10.86
CA VAL A 30 -7.75 -13.54 -10.18
C VAL A 30 -7.63 -14.70 -9.19
N LYS A 31 -6.77 -15.67 -9.51
CA LYS A 31 -6.58 -16.91 -8.72
C LYS A 31 -5.21 -17.01 -8.04
N SER A 32 -4.29 -16.11 -8.36
CA SER A 32 -2.92 -16.12 -7.85
C SER A 32 -2.30 -14.72 -7.92
N LEU A 33 -1.21 -14.53 -7.17
CA LEU A 33 -0.35 -13.35 -7.27
C LEU A 33 0.39 -13.38 -8.61
N ARG A 34 -0.25 -12.85 -9.66
CA ARG A 34 0.33 -12.81 -11.02
C ARG A 34 1.05 -11.50 -11.36
N GLY A 35 0.88 -10.45 -10.54
CA GLY A 35 1.36 -9.11 -10.86
C GLY A 35 0.65 -8.51 -12.09
N GLY A 36 1.35 -7.69 -12.85
CA GLY A 36 0.83 -6.98 -14.02
C GLY A 36 0.09 -5.70 -13.63
N GLY A 37 -1.12 -5.52 -14.16
CA GLY A 37 -1.92 -4.32 -13.95
C GLY A 37 -1.32 -3.07 -14.62
N LYS A 38 -1.91 -1.92 -14.29
CA LYS A 38 -1.54 -0.59 -14.81
C LYS A 38 -0.05 -0.25 -14.61
N PHE A 39 0.56 -0.75 -13.53
CA PHE A 39 1.94 -0.45 -13.14
C PHE A 39 2.95 -1.56 -13.49
N GLN A 40 2.53 -2.62 -14.19
CA GLN A 40 3.40 -3.75 -14.58
C GLN A 40 4.17 -4.37 -13.40
N LEU A 41 3.47 -4.58 -12.28
CA LEU A 41 4.07 -5.05 -11.03
C LEU A 41 4.53 -6.51 -11.12
N LYS A 42 5.55 -6.85 -10.35
CA LYS A 42 5.93 -8.26 -10.12
C LYS A 42 4.91 -8.93 -9.19
N PRO A 43 4.73 -10.26 -9.27
CA PRO A 43 3.98 -11.03 -8.28
C PRO A 43 4.29 -10.64 -6.82
N GLY A 44 3.27 -10.28 -6.06
CA GLY A 44 3.37 -9.94 -4.63
C GLY A 44 3.78 -8.50 -4.30
N GLN A 45 3.92 -7.64 -5.31
CA GLN A 45 4.09 -6.20 -5.09
C GLN A 45 2.71 -5.54 -4.86
N PHE A 46 2.58 -4.86 -3.72
CA PHE A 46 1.41 -4.08 -3.28
C PHE A 46 1.56 -2.59 -3.65
N THR A 47 0.49 -1.81 -3.61
CA THR A 47 0.47 -0.39 -4.04
C THR A 47 0.56 0.60 -2.86
N ASP A 48 -0.06 1.77 -3.00
CA ASP A 48 -0.16 2.80 -1.98
C ASP A 48 -0.93 2.33 -0.73
N ASP A 49 -1.97 1.52 -0.88
CA ASP A 49 -2.71 0.91 0.25
C ASP A 49 -1.74 0.21 1.23
N GLY A 50 -0.92 -0.71 0.72
CA GLY A 50 0.09 -1.41 1.51
C GLY A 50 1.17 -0.49 2.08
N SER A 51 1.67 0.45 1.28
CA SER A 51 2.71 1.40 1.70
C SER A 51 2.24 2.32 2.84
N MET A 52 1.03 2.86 2.73
CA MET A 52 0.40 3.70 3.74
C MET A 52 0.05 2.91 4.99
N ALA A 53 -0.47 1.68 4.87
CA ALA A 53 -0.74 0.81 6.01
C ALA A 53 0.54 0.48 6.80
N LEU A 54 1.65 0.21 6.12
CA LEU A 54 2.95 -0.01 6.76
C LEU A 54 3.47 1.26 7.44
N CYS A 55 3.37 2.42 6.80
CA CYS A 55 3.74 3.69 7.42
C CYS A 55 2.92 3.98 8.68
N LEU A 56 1.60 3.78 8.64
CA LEU A 56 0.74 3.92 9.82
C LEU A 56 1.13 2.93 10.91
N SER A 57 1.44 1.68 10.56
CA SER A 57 1.88 0.67 11.51
C SER A 57 3.17 1.08 12.23
N ILE A 58 4.15 1.62 11.50
CA ILE A 58 5.37 2.18 12.10
C ILE A 58 5.07 3.39 12.99
N ALA A 59 4.20 4.30 12.55
CA ALA A 59 3.78 5.44 13.37
C ALA A 59 3.13 4.99 14.69
N LEU A 60 2.33 3.92 14.66
CA LEU A 60 1.63 3.40 15.82
C LEU A 60 2.56 2.69 16.82
N LEU A 61 3.55 1.95 16.31
CA LEU A 61 4.51 1.21 17.13
C LEU A 61 5.51 2.14 17.83
N ASP A 62 5.88 3.24 17.19
CA ASP A 62 6.91 4.15 17.65
C ASP A 62 6.31 5.36 18.42
N ASN A 63 5.23 5.12 19.16
CA ASN A 63 4.57 6.15 19.97
C ASN A 63 5.12 6.19 21.39
N GLU A 64 5.80 7.27 21.73
CA GLU A 64 6.09 7.61 23.13
C GLU A 64 4.77 7.88 23.88
N ASN A 65 4.61 7.29 25.06
CA ASN A 65 3.44 7.46 25.94
C ASN A 65 2.09 6.93 25.39
N ASN A 66 2.09 6.02 24.41
CA ASN A 66 0.87 5.41 23.81
C ASN A 66 -0.10 6.41 23.16
N ILE A 67 0.37 7.60 22.77
CA ILE A 67 -0.45 8.60 22.07
C ILE A 67 -0.06 8.61 20.59
N HIS A 68 -1.04 8.44 19.71
CA HIS A 68 -0.83 8.55 18.26
C HIS A 68 -0.43 9.97 17.87
N SER A 69 0.65 10.08 17.09
CA SER A 69 1.10 11.33 16.49
C SER A 69 0.79 11.38 15.00
N SER A 70 -0.19 12.21 14.62
CA SER A 70 -0.52 12.48 13.22
C SER A 70 0.67 13.09 12.45
N ILE A 71 1.48 13.93 13.09
CA ILE A 71 2.68 14.53 12.50
C ILE A 71 3.68 13.43 12.09
N LYS A 72 3.89 12.43 12.95
CA LYS A 72 4.79 11.31 12.66
C LYS A 72 4.29 10.46 11.48
N GLN A 73 2.99 10.16 11.49
CA GLN A 73 2.34 9.46 10.38
C GLN A 73 2.52 10.22 9.06
N MET A 74 2.27 11.53 9.04
CA MET A 74 2.46 12.36 7.85
C MET A 74 3.91 12.41 7.37
N ASN A 75 4.88 12.45 8.28
CA ASN A 75 6.30 12.39 7.92
C ASN A 75 6.68 11.04 7.27
N LEU A 76 6.09 9.92 7.73
CA LEU A 76 6.33 8.61 7.13
C LEU A 76 5.68 8.50 5.75
N TYR A 77 4.45 9.02 5.58
CA TYR A 77 3.80 9.12 4.27
C TYR A 77 4.61 9.97 3.30
N ARG A 78 5.15 11.10 3.77
CA ARG A 78 6.03 11.95 2.96
C ARG A 78 7.33 11.22 2.56
N ARG A 79 7.93 10.45 3.47
CA ARG A 79 9.12 9.63 3.14
C ARG A 79 8.82 8.57 2.08
N TRP A 80 7.64 7.95 2.14
CA TRP A 80 7.17 7.05 1.09
C TRP A 80 7.00 7.82 -0.23
N TYR A 81 6.28 8.93 -0.21
CA TYR A 81 6.01 9.76 -1.38
C TYR A 81 7.28 10.26 -2.08
N GLU A 82 8.24 10.80 -1.33
CA GLU A 82 9.46 11.40 -1.89
C GLU A 82 10.53 10.36 -2.27
N ASN A 83 10.64 9.24 -1.53
CA ASN A 83 11.80 8.36 -1.61
C ASN A 83 11.45 6.86 -1.72
N GLY A 84 10.18 6.50 -1.88
CA GLY A 84 9.74 5.10 -1.94
C GLY A 84 9.92 4.31 -0.64
N TYR A 85 10.04 4.97 0.52
CA TYR A 85 10.13 4.29 1.81
C TYR A 85 8.93 3.35 2.03
N LEU A 86 9.20 2.08 2.37
CA LEU A 86 8.19 1.01 2.51
C LEU A 86 7.32 0.75 1.26
N SER A 87 7.78 1.19 0.09
CA SER A 87 7.22 0.75 -1.19
C SER A 87 7.65 -0.68 -1.52
N SER A 88 6.77 -1.42 -2.20
CA SER A 88 7.04 -2.78 -2.66
C SER A 88 8.03 -2.86 -3.84
N ASN A 89 8.27 -1.75 -4.54
CA ASN A 89 9.18 -1.68 -5.69
C ASN A 89 10.29 -0.62 -5.55
N GLY A 90 10.33 0.10 -4.43
CA GLY A 90 11.34 1.13 -4.15
C GLY A 90 10.97 2.54 -4.60
N GLU A 91 9.80 2.75 -5.20
CA GLU A 91 9.33 4.07 -5.67
C GLU A 91 7.90 4.36 -5.16
N CYS A 92 7.52 5.63 -5.10
CA CYS A 92 6.12 6.00 -4.89
C CYS A 92 5.34 5.92 -6.20
N PHE A 93 4.29 5.11 -6.23
CA PHE A 93 3.35 5.00 -7.34
C PHE A 93 1.93 4.79 -6.79
N ASP A 94 0.94 4.91 -7.68
CA ASP A 94 -0.49 4.81 -7.37
C ASP A 94 -1.08 5.79 -6.35
N ILE A 95 -0.30 6.78 -5.90
CA ILE A 95 -0.78 7.78 -4.95
C ILE A 95 -2.01 8.54 -5.47
N GLY A 96 -3.10 8.45 -4.71
CA GLY A 96 -4.32 9.20 -4.98
C GLY A 96 -4.12 10.73 -4.96
N ILE A 97 -4.83 11.45 -5.82
CA ILE A 97 -4.70 12.92 -5.96
C ILE A 97 -4.94 13.62 -4.62
N THR A 98 -5.96 13.22 -3.86
CA THR A 98 -6.26 13.81 -2.55
C THR A 98 -5.11 13.63 -1.56
N VAL A 99 -4.49 12.44 -1.53
CA VAL A 99 -3.36 12.15 -0.64
C VAL A 99 -2.13 12.97 -1.04
N ARG A 100 -1.87 13.10 -2.34
CA ARG A 100 -0.74 13.90 -2.86
C ARG A 100 -0.85 15.39 -2.51
N ILE A 101 -2.06 15.92 -2.36
CA ILE A 101 -2.30 17.35 -2.08
C ILE A 101 -2.29 17.66 -0.58
N ALA A 102 -2.55 16.66 0.27
CA ALA A 102 -2.61 16.80 1.74
C ALA A 102 -1.24 17.06 2.37
#